data_AF-A0A6V8DAK3-F1
#
_entry.id   AF-A0A6V8DAK3-F1
#
_cell.length_a   1.000
_cell.length_b   1.000
_cell.length_c   1.000
_cell.angle_alpha   90.00
_cell.angle_beta   90.00
_cell.angle_gamma   90.00
#
_symmetry.space_group_name_H-M   'P 1'
#
loop_
_entity.id
_entity.type
_entity.pdbx_description
1 polymer ?
#
loop_
_entity_poly.entity_id
_entity_poly.type
_entity_poly.pdbx_seq_one_letter_code
_entity_poly.pdbx_strand_id
1 'polypeptide(L)'
;PMTVKKHIRAQVIAHENHLPCIYLVDSGGAFLPMQDEVFPDIGHFGRIFRNQARMSADGIPQVAAVLGSCTAGGAYVPAMSDESIIV
;
A
#
# COMPACT_ATOMS: atom_id res chain seq x y z
N PRO A 1 7.07 -2.51 -13.69
CA PRO A 1 6.05 -3.56 -13.37
C PRO A 1 4.65 -3.02 -13.04
N MET A 2 3.59 -3.76 -13.38
CA MET A 2 2.20 -3.26 -13.31
C MET A 2 1.56 -3.23 -11.91
N THR A 3 2.04 -4.04 -10.96
CA THR A 3 1.43 -4.19 -9.63
C THR A 3 1.40 -2.86 -8.85
N VAL A 4 2.52 -2.14 -8.82
CA VAL A 4 2.63 -0.86 -8.11
C VAL A 4 1.70 0.19 -8.71
N LYS A 5 1.71 0.31 -10.04
CA LYS A 5 0.84 1.24 -10.77
C LYS A 5 -0.64 0.97 -10.49
N LYS A 6 -1.05 -0.31 -10.47
CA LYS A 6 -2.44 -0.71 -10.16
C LYS A 6 -2.80 -0.39 -8.71
N HIS A 7 -1.92 -0.66 -7.75
CA HIS A 7 -2.14 -0.35 -6.33
C HIS A 7 -2.32 1.16 -6.12
N ILE A 8 -1.42 1.98 -6.67
CA ILE A 8 -1.54 3.44 -6.58
C ILE A 8 -2.83 3.92 -7.25
N ARG A 9 -3.22 3.35 -8.40
CA ARG A 9 -4.48 3.72 -9.05
C ARG A 9 -5.70 3.44 -8.16
N ALA A 10 -5.73 2.32 -7.44
CA ALA A 10 -6.80 2.03 -6.50
C ALA A 10 -6.89 3.07 -5.38
N GLN A 11 -5.74 3.47 -4.80
CA GLN A 11 -5.70 4.52 -3.78
C GLN A 11 -6.11 5.90 -4.31
N VAL A 12 -5.76 6.24 -5.55
CA VAL A 12 -6.22 7.48 -6.19
C VAL A 12 -7.74 7.51 -6.27
N ILE A 13 -8.36 6.40 -6.71
CA ILE A 13 -9.83 6.30 -6.75
C ILE A 13 -10.41 6.43 -5.34
N ALA A 14 -9.81 5.78 -4.35
CA ALA A 14 -10.28 5.85 -2.97
C ALA A 14 -10.19 7.27 -2.40
N HIS A 15 -9.09 7.98 -2.65
CA HIS A 15 -8.91 9.36 -2.20
C HIS A 15 -9.86 10.34 -2.90
N GLU A 16 -9.99 10.25 -4.23
CA GLU A 16 -10.88 11.09 -5.04
C GLU A 16 -12.37 10.95 -4.67
N ASN A 17 -12.76 9.78 -4.14
CA ASN A 17 -14.16 9.45 -3.84
C ASN A 17 -14.43 9.25 -2.34
N HIS A 18 -13.46 9.59 -1.48
CA HIS A 18 -13.56 9.46 -0.03
C HIS A 18 -13.98 8.06 0.45
N LEU A 19 -13.37 7.02 -0.12
CA LEU A 19 -13.69 5.61 0.16
C LEU A 19 -12.68 5.01 1.17
N PRO A 20 -13.15 4.38 2.26
CA PRO A 20 -12.30 3.60 3.15
C PRO A 20 -11.52 2.51 2.39
N CYS A 21 -10.29 2.26 2.81
CA CYS A 21 -9.40 1.29 2.17
C CYS A 21 -9.22 0.05 3.05
N ILE A 22 -9.39 -1.14 2.45
CA ILE A 22 -9.06 -2.42 3.07
C ILE A 22 -7.97 -3.10 2.25
N TYR A 23 -6.82 -3.34 2.85
CA TYR A 23 -5.69 -4.05 2.25
C TYR A 23 -5.67 -5.50 2.74
N LEU A 24 -5.94 -6.45 1.84
CA LEU A 24 -5.72 -7.88 2.09
C LEU A 24 -4.27 -8.21 1.73
N VAL A 25 -3.38 -8.14 2.71
CA VAL A 25 -1.94 -8.19 2.51
C VAL A 25 -1.44 -9.63 2.56
N ASP A 26 -0.97 -10.11 1.43
CA ASP A 26 -0.22 -11.37 1.30
C ASP A 26 0.80 -11.22 0.15
N SER A 27 2.01 -10.79 0.48
CA SER A 27 3.04 -10.44 -0.49
C SER A 27 4.44 -10.81 -0.02
N GLY A 28 5.17 -11.57 -0.85
CA GLY A 28 6.58 -11.89 -0.66
C GLY A 28 7.56 -10.74 -0.94
N GLY A 29 7.07 -9.55 -1.33
CA GLY A 29 7.89 -8.37 -1.61
C GLY A 29 7.93 -7.96 -3.09
N ALA A 30 8.93 -7.14 -3.43
CA ALA A 30 9.12 -6.62 -4.78
C ALA A 30 9.77 -7.65 -5.72
N PHE A 31 9.50 -7.53 -7.02
CA PHE A 31 10.22 -8.31 -8.04
C PHE A 31 11.63 -7.75 -8.24
N LEU A 32 12.59 -8.33 -7.52
CA LEU A 32 13.97 -7.82 -7.43
C LEU A 32 14.68 -7.60 -8.77
N PRO A 33 14.52 -8.44 -9.81
CA PRO A 33 15.17 -8.21 -11.11
C PRO A 33 14.75 -6.92 -11.81
N MET A 34 13.61 -6.31 -11.43
CA MET A 34 13.11 -5.04 -11.96
C MET A 34 12.92 -4.00 -10.84
N GLN A 35 13.78 -4.04 -9.82
CA GLN A 35 13.65 -3.18 -8.63
C GLN A 35 13.70 -1.68 -8.97
N ASP A 36 14.43 -1.29 -10.01
CA ASP A 36 14.58 0.08 -10.50
C ASP A 36 13.26 0.64 -11.07
N GLU A 37 12.40 -0.23 -11.58
CA GLU A 37 11.04 0.10 -12.02
C GLU A 37 9.98 -0.06 -10.90
N VAL A 38 10.40 -0.42 -9.67
CA VAL A 38 9.48 -0.72 -8.56
C VAL A 38 9.74 0.17 -7.34
N PHE A 39 10.99 0.60 -7.11
CA PHE A 39 11.40 1.24 -5.85
C PHE A 39 11.61 2.76 -5.91
N PRO A 40 12.45 3.31 -6.82
CA PRO A 40 13.07 4.62 -6.56
C PRO A 40 12.24 5.87 -6.87
N ASP A 41 11.23 5.81 -7.75
CA ASP A 41 10.59 7.01 -8.31
C ASP A 41 9.30 7.44 -7.57
N ILE A 42 8.80 8.64 -7.85
CA ILE A 42 7.61 9.23 -7.22
C ILE A 42 6.33 8.41 -7.43
N GLY A 43 6.25 7.64 -8.50
CA GLY A 43 5.16 6.72 -8.84
C GLY A 43 5.42 5.27 -8.42
N HIS A 44 6.47 5.00 -7.65
CA HIS A 44 6.90 3.66 -7.26
C HIS A 44 6.41 3.29 -5.85
N PHE A 45 6.88 2.16 -5.32
CA PHE A 45 6.28 1.47 -4.17
C PHE A 45 6.09 2.36 -2.94
N GLY A 46 7.03 3.27 -2.66
CA GLY A 46 6.94 4.23 -1.55
C GLY A 46 5.73 5.17 -1.62
N ARG A 47 5.15 5.38 -2.81
CA ARG A 47 3.94 6.21 -2.98
C ARG A 47 2.73 5.63 -2.25
N ILE A 48 2.65 4.31 -2.11
CA ILE A 48 1.56 3.61 -1.43
C ILE A 48 1.45 4.10 0.02
N PHE A 49 2.58 4.18 0.72
CA PHE A 49 2.65 4.56 2.13
C PHE A 49 2.34 6.05 2.32
N ARG A 50 2.86 6.90 1.43
CA ARG A 50 2.53 8.33 1.41
C ARG A 50 1.02 8.54 1.24
N ASN A 51 0.39 7.79 0.33
CA ASN A 51 -1.04 7.88 0.11
C ASN A 51 -1.84 7.39 1.33
N GLN A 52 -1.44 6.27 1.96
CA GLN A 52 -2.07 5.80 3.21
C GLN A 52 -2.06 6.88 4.29
N ALA A 53 -0.89 7.46 4.59
CA ALA A 53 -0.77 8.50 5.61
C ALA A 53 -1.61 9.75 5.29
N ARG A 54 -1.68 10.15 4.01
CA ARG A 54 -2.51 11.29 3.60
C ARG A 54 -4.00 11.00 3.70
N MET A 55 -4.43 9.83 3.26
CA MET A 55 -5.83 9.40 3.37
C MET A 55 -6.28 9.31 4.83
N SER A 56 -5.46 8.71 5.70
CA SER A 56 -5.72 8.66 7.15
C SER A 56 -5.83 10.07 7.75
N ALA A 57 -4.90 10.98 7.42
CA ALA A 57 -4.96 12.37 7.87
C ALA A 57 -6.20 13.14 7.36
N ASP A 58 -6.73 12.78 6.20
CA ASP A 58 -7.95 13.34 5.62
C ASP A 58 -9.23 12.64 6.16
N GLY A 59 -9.09 11.72 7.13
CA GLY A 59 -10.20 11.01 7.77
C GLY A 59 -10.74 9.81 6.97
N ILE A 60 -10.01 9.32 5.97
CA ILE A 60 -10.38 8.13 5.18
C ILE A 60 -9.71 6.90 5.80
N PRO A 61 -10.49 5.99 6.43
CA PRO A 61 -9.92 4.87 7.19
C PRO A 61 -9.03 3.97 6.33
N GLN A 62 -7.88 3.61 6.88
CA GLN A 62 -6.93 2.66 6.32
C GLN A 62 -6.89 1.41 7.20
N VAL A 63 -7.36 0.27 6.69
CA VAL A 63 -7.39 -1.00 7.43
C VAL A 63 -6.56 -2.04 6.69
N ALA A 64 -5.70 -2.77 7.40
CA ALA A 64 -4.94 -3.89 6.84
C ALA A 64 -5.30 -5.22 7.52
N ALA A 65 -5.48 -6.25 6.71
CA ALA A 65 -5.52 -7.64 7.15
C ALA A 65 -4.32 -8.37 6.57
N VAL A 66 -3.37 -8.77 7.41
CA VAL A 66 -2.19 -9.54 7.02
C VAL A 66 -2.54 -11.02 7.06
N LEU A 67 -2.61 -11.62 5.87
CA LEU A 67 -3.08 -12.99 5.65
C LEU A 67 -1.95 -13.96 5.25
N GLY A 68 -0.70 -13.49 5.28
CA GLY A 68 0.46 -14.25 4.87
C GLY A 68 1.73 -13.42 4.94
N SER A 69 2.62 -13.60 3.96
CA SER A 69 3.92 -12.91 3.98
C SER A 69 3.77 -11.41 3.85
N CYS A 70 4.60 -10.64 4.56
CA CYS A 70 4.56 -9.19 4.56
C CYS A 70 5.95 -8.60 4.87
N THR A 71 6.90 -8.78 3.96
CA THR A 71 8.33 -8.46 4.21
C THR A 71 8.78 -7.13 3.60
N ALA A 72 9.81 -6.53 4.20
CA ALA A 72 10.48 -5.31 3.77
C ALA A 72 9.49 -4.17 3.45
N GLY A 73 9.41 -3.74 2.18
CA GLY A 73 8.46 -2.70 1.79
C GLY A 73 7.01 -3.06 2.12
N GLY A 74 6.63 -4.33 2.01
CA GLY A 74 5.26 -4.77 2.31
C GLY A 74 4.84 -4.48 3.76
N ALA A 75 5.80 -4.53 4.69
CA ALA A 75 5.56 -4.33 6.13
C ALA A 75 5.01 -2.94 6.48
N TYR A 76 5.25 -1.93 5.64
CA TYR A 76 4.72 -0.59 5.87
C TYR A 76 3.22 -0.48 5.62
N VAL A 77 2.61 -1.39 4.83
CA VAL A 77 1.16 -1.37 4.59
C VAL A 77 0.39 -1.56 5.90
N PRO A 78 0.59 -2.63 6.69
CA PRO A 78 -0.05 -2.75 8.00
C PRO A 78 0.49 -1.73 9.01
N ALA A 79 1.80 -1.48 9.05
CA ALA A 79 2.38 -0.56 10.05
C ALA A 79 1.87 0.89 9.94
N MET A 80 1.40 1.31 8.75
CA MET A 80 0.83 2.64 8.49
C MET A 80 -0.69 2.64 8.29
N SER A 81 -1.36 1.53 8.55
CA SER A 81 -2.83 1.48 8.60
C SER A 81 -3.32 1.88 9.99
N ASP A 82 -4.50 2.49 10.07
CA ASP A 82 -5.13 2.91 11.33
C ASP A 82 -5.42 1.69 12.22
N GLU A 83 -5.85 0.59 11.59
CA GLU A 83 -6.05 -0.71 12.22
C GLU A 83 -5.38 -1.82 11.42
N SER A 84 -4.80 -2.79 12.13
CA SER A 84 -4.14 -3.95 11.54
C SER A 84 -4.56 -5.24 12.24
N ILE A 85 -4.98 -6.22 11.44
CA ILE A 85 -5.26 -7.59 11.87
C ILE A 85 -4.18 -8.51 11.30
N ILE A 86 -3.65 -9.41 12.13
CA ILE A 86 -2.59 -10.37 11.75
C ILE A 86 -3.08 -11.77 12.12
N VAL A 87 -3.01 -12.70 11.16
CA VAL A 87 -3.33 -14.13 11.33
C VAL A 87 -2.11 -14.91 11.79
#